data_AF-K9KAK4-F1
#
_entry.id   AF-K9KAK4-F1
#
_cell.length_a   1.000
_cell.length_b   1.000
_cell.length_c   1.000
_cell.angle_alpha   90.00
_cell.angle_beta   90.00
_cell.angle_gamma   90.00
#
_symmetry.space_group_name_H-M   'P 1'
#
loop_
_entity.id
_entity.type
_entity.pdbx_description
1 polymer ?
#
loop_
_entity_poly.entity_id
_entity_poly.type
_entity_poly.pdbx_seq_one_letter_code
_entity_poly.pdbx_strand_id
1 'polypeptide(L)'
;RSTTLEKEVPVIFIHPLNTGLFRIKIQGATGKFNMVIPLVDGMIVSRRALGFLVRQTVINICRRKRLESDSYSPPHVRRKQKITDIVNKYRNKQLEPEFYTSLFQEVGLKNCTS
;
A
#
# COMPACT_ATOMS: atom_id res chain seq x y z
N ARG A 1 6.66 -28.46 14.86
CA ARG A 1 6.37 -27.02 15.10
C ARG A 1 6.02 -26.39 13.76
N SER A 2 4.73 -26.34 13.40
CA SER A 2 4.27 -25.73 12.15
C SER A 2 4.32 -24.21 12.27
N THR A 3 4.99 -23.57 11.32
CA THR A 3 5.15 -22.13 11.18
C THR A 3 3.78 -21.51 10.88
N THR A 4 3.21 -20.80 11.86
CA THR A 4 1.92 -20.11 11.76
C THR A 4 2.04 -18.81 10.96
N LEU A 5 2.39 -18.92 9.66
CA LEU A 5 2.34 -17.80 8.71
C LEU A 5 0.92 -17.57 8.16
N GLU A 6 -0.01 -18.50 8.40
CA GLU A 6 -1.39 -18.43 7.89
C GLU A 6 -2.29 -17.41 8.61
N LYS A 7 -1.78 -16.70 9.63
CA LYS A 7 -2.58 -15.80 10.48
C LYS A 7 -2.54 -14.31 10.10
N GLU A 8 -1.96 -13.93 8.97
CA GLU A 8 -1.85 -12.50 8.63
C GLU A 8 -2.91 -11.98 7.65
N VAL A 9 -3.55 -12.81 6.83
CA VAL A 9 -4.52 -12.33 5.83
C VAL A 9 -5.95 -12.44 6.37
N PRO A 10 -6.68 -11.32 6.55
CA PRO A 10 -8.08 -11.36 6.96
C PRO A 10 -8.93 -11.93 5.82
N VAL A 11 -9.79 -12.89 6.16
CA VAL A 11 -10.73 -13.54 5.23
C VAL A 11 -12.15 -13.23 5.68
N ILE A 12 -12.99 -12.76 4.76
CA ILE A 12 -14.41 -12.49 5.01
C ILE A 12 -15.22 -13.48 4.19
N PHE A 13 -15.91 -14.39 4.86
CA PHE A 13 -16.87 -15.29 4.25
C PHE A 13 -18.25 -14.64 4.22
N ILE A 14 -18.94 -14.80 3.09
CA ILE A 14 -20.27 -14.27 2.84
C ILE A 14 -21.18 -15.46 2.55
N HIS A 15 -22.08 -15.77 3.47
CA HIS A 15 -22.96 -16.93 3.37
C HIS A 15 -24.40 -16.47 3.09
N PRO A 16 -24.99 -16.77 1.91
CA PRO A 16 -26.40 -16.46 1.66
C PRO A 16 -27.31 -17.30 2.58
N LEU A 17 -28.40 -16.68 3.03
CA LEU A 17 -29.46 -17.33 3.79
C LEU A 17 -30.70 -17.51 2.91
N ASN A 18 -31.56 -18.46 3.26
CA ASN A 18 -32.86 -18.67 2.61
C ASN A 18 -33.79 -17.45 2.69
N THR A 19 -33.53 -16.52 3.61
CA THR A 19 -34.25 -15.24 3.76
C THR A 19 -33.85 -14.17 2.75
N GLY A 20 -32.83 -14.41 1.91
CA GLY A 20 -32.26 -13.39 1.00
C GLY A 20 -31.29 -12.42 1.69
N LEU A 21 -31.01 -12.65 2.97
CA LEU A 21 -29.95 -11.99 3.74
C LEU A 21 -28.62 -12.75 3.62
N PHE A 22 -27.55 -12.18 4.16
CA PHE A 22 -26.22 -12.77 4.15
C PHE A 22 -25.62 -12.78 5.55
N ARG A 23 -25.12 -13.94 6.00
CA ARG A 23 -24.35 -14.10 7.23
C ARG A 23 -22.87 -13.90 6.93
N ILE A 24 -22.22 -13.04 7.70
CA ILE A 24 -20.79 -12.74 7.59
C ILE A 24 -20.03 -13.60 8.60
N LYS A 25 -18.89 -14.16 8.16
CA LYS A 25 -17.89 -14.75 9.05
C LYS A 25 -16.52 -14.15 8.77
N ILE A 26 -15.78 -13.76 9.80
CA ILE A 26 -14.47 -13.12 9.68
C ILE A 26 -13.42 -14.04 10.30
N GLN A 27 -12.42 -14.44 9.51
CA GLN A 27 -11.30 -15.28 9.95
C GLN A 27 -9.97 -14.55 9.74
N GLY A 28 -8.95 -14.87 10.53
CA GLY A 28 -7.61 -14.30 10.38
C GLY A 28 -7.47 -12.85 10.87
N ALA A 29 -8.55 -12.22 11.31
CA ALA A 29 -8.51 -10.93 12.01
C ALA A 29 -8.26 -11.10 13.53
N THR A 30 -7.46 -12.09 13.94
CA THR A 30 -7.22 -12.38 15.35
C THR A 30 -6.30 -11.35 15.98
N GLY A 31 -6.86 -10.50 16.85
CA GLY A 31 -6.14 -9.45 17.58
C GLY A 31 -7.01 -8.23 17.84
N LYS A 32 -6.40 -7.06 18.04
CA LYS A 32 -7.09 -5.78 18.31
C LYS A 32 -7.97 -5.30 17.14
N PHE A 33 -7.97 -5.98 15.98
CA PHE A 33 -8.76 -5.68 14.78
C PHE A 33 -10.28 -5.77 14.98
N ASN A 34 -10.75 -6.51 16.00
CA ASN A 34 -12.18 -6.61 16.33
C ASN A 34 -12.84 -5.26 16.68
N MET A 35 -12.06 -4.21 16.94
CA MET A 35 -12.58 -2.87 17.23
C MET A 35 -12.76 -2.00 15.99
N VAL A 36 -12.53 -2.54 14.78
CA VAL A 36 -12.55 -1.74 13.55
C VAL A 36 -13.63 -2.21 12.61
N ILE A 37 -14.91 -2.08 12.99
CA ILE A 37 -15.96 -2.56 12.09
C ILE A 37 -17.28 -1.81 12.16
N PRO A 38 -17.92 -1.71 10.98
CA PRO A 38 -19.36 -1.79 10.81
C PRO A 38 -19.89 -3.24 10.54
N LEU A 39 -19.06 -4.27 10.36
CA LEU A 39 -19.45 -5.72 10.24
C LEU A 39 -18.81 -6.60 11.32
N VAL A 40 -19.56 -7.30 12.16
CA VAL A 40 -18.99 -8.23 13.16
C VAL A 40 -19.10 -9.69 12.69
N ASP A 41 -18.25 -10.58 13.21
CA ASP A 41 -18.42 -12.03 12.99
C ASP A 41 -19.83 -12.48 13.41
N GLY A 42 -20.47 -13.29 12.57
CA GLY A 42 -21.85 -13.74 12.75
C GLY A 42 -22.93 -12.73 12.34
N MET A 43 -22.57 -11.49 11.96
CA MET A 43 -23.53 -10.46 11.61
C MET A 43 -24.34 -10.82 10.35
N ILE A 44 -25.62 -10.48 10.34
CA ILE A 44 -26.53 -10.70 9.20
C ILE A 44 -26.81 -9.36 8.53
N VAL A 45 -26.63 -9.29 7.20
CA VAL A 45 -26.78 -8.07 6.41
C VAL A 45 -27.67 -8.25 5.19
N SER A 46 -28.32 -7.17 4.79
CA SER A 46 -29.13 -7.13 3.58
C SER A 46 -28.27 -7.09 2.32
N ARG A 47 -28.81 -7.59 1.21
CA ARG A 47 -28.16 -7.52 -0.12
C ARG A 47 -27.70 -6.11 -0.50
N ARG A 48 -28.51 -5.09 -0.19
CA ARG A 48 -28.23 -3.69 -0.56
C ARG A 48 -27.06 -3.10 0.23
N ALA A 49 -26.94 -3.45 1.52
CA ALA A 49 -25.88 -2.94 2.38
C ALA A 49 -24.57 -3.73 2.27
N LEU A 50 -24.64 -5.01 1.89
CA LEU A 50 -23.52 -5.96 1.88
C LEU A 50 -22.26 -5.39 1.21
N GLY A 51 -22.38 -4.91 -0.03
CA GLY A 51 -21.22 -4.44 -0.79
C GLY A 51 -20.52 -3.25 -0.15
N PHE A 52 -21.30 -2.29 0.37
CA PHE A 52 -20.76 -1.12 1.07
C PHE A 52 -20.05 -1.53 2.35
N LEU A 53 -20.70 -2.35 3.18
CA LEU A 53 -20.17 -2.75 4.48
C LEU A 53 -18.89 -3.59 4.35
N VAL A 54 -18.84 -4.53 3.40
CA VAL A 54 -17.62 -5.32 3.15
C VAL A 54 -16.46 -4.43 2.73
N ARG A 55 -16.69 -3.49 1.80
CA ARG A 55 -15.63 -2.54 1.36
C ARG A 55 -15.12 -1.69 2.51
N GLN A 56 -15.99 -1.14 3.34
CA GLN A 56 -15.60 -0.35 4.51
C GLN A 56 -14.77 -1.18 5.49
N THR A 57 -15.20 -2.41 5.79
CA THR A 57 -14.46 -3.35 6.65
C THR A 57 -13.05 -3.62 6.11
N VAL A 58 -12.89 -3.91 4.82
CA VAL A 58 -11.57 -4.16 4.22
C VAL A 58 -10.67 -2.93 4.28
N ILE A 59 -11.17 -1.76 3.91
CA ILE A 59 -10.40 -0.49 3.97
C ILE A 59 -9.94 -0.22 5.41
N ASN A 60 -10.83 -0.42 6.37
CA ASN A 60 -10.57 -0.22 7.79
C ASN A 60 -9.50 -1.17 8.33
N ILE A 61 -9.57 -2.46 7.98
CA ILE A 61 -8.54 -3.43 8.35
C ILE A 61 -7.18 -3.02 7.76
N CYS A 62 -7.12 -2.63 6.49
CA CYS A 62 -5.87 -2.17 5.86
C CYS A 62 -5.30 -0.91 6.54
N ARG A 63 -6.15 0.06 6.89
CA ARG A 63 -5.73 1.26 7.63
C ARG A 63 -5.20 0.92 9.02
N ARG A 64 -5.84 -0.01 9.73
CA ARG A 64 -5.42 -0.49 11.05
C ARG A 64 -4.05 -1.18 10.98
N LYS A 65 -3.88 -2.13 10.05
CA LYS A 65 -2.59 -2.80 9.80
C LYS A 65 -1.47 -1.80 9.53
N ARG A 66 -1.78 -0.75 8.75
CA ARG A 66 -0.85 0.32 8.44
C ARG A 66 -0.42 1.14 9.66
N LEU A 67 -1.32 1.34 10.64
CA LEU A 67 -1.02 2.06 11.88
C LEU A 67 -0.25 1.19 12.89
N GLU A 68 -0.47 -0.13 12.87
CA GLU A 68 0.23 -1.07 13.75
C GLU A 68 1.62 -1.47 13.23
N SER A 69 1.91 -1.22 11.96
CA SER A 69 3.20 -1.54 11.36
C SER A 69 4.22 -0.42 11.63
N ASP A 70 5.25 -0.71 12.43
CA ASP A 70 6.38 0.20 12.66
C ASP A 70 7.18 0.49 11.37
N SER A 71 7.06 -0.38 10.38
CA SER A 71 7.68 -0.21 9.06
C SER A 71 6.87 0.71 8.13
N TYR A 72 5.68 1.16 8.54
CA TYR A 72 4.89 2.06 7.71
C TYR A 72 5.47 3.47 7.74
N SER A 73 5.93 3.93 6.58
CA SER A 73 6.28 5.32 6.34
C SER A 73 5.18 6.01 5.50
N PRO A 74 4.70 7.19 5.94
CA PRO A 74 3.74 7.97 5.15
C PRO A 74 4.26 8.26 3.73
N PRO A 75 3.36 8.43 2.73
CA PRO A 75 3.74 8.59 1.33
C PRO A 75 4.68 9.78 1.11
N HIS A 76 4.50 10.88 1.85
CA HIS A 76 5.38 12.05 1.77
C HIS A 76 6.80 11.75 2.28
N VAL A 77 6.94 10.97 3.36
CA VAL A 77 8.25 10.54 3.90
C VAL A 77 8.96 9.62 2.90
N ARG A 78 8.24 8.62 2.37
CA ARG A 78 8.77 7.71 1.34
C ARG A 78 9.23 8.45 0.10
N ARG A 79 8.44 9.44 -0.35
CA ARG A 79 8.80 10.29 -1.49
C ARG A 79 10.07 11.09 -1.20
N LYS A 80 10.17 11.73 -0.03
CA LYS A 80 11.37 12.47 0.38
C LYS A 80 12.61 11.58 0.42
N GLN A 81 12.49 10.39 1.01
CA GLN A 81 13.59 9.42 1.05
C GLN A 81 14.02 9.05 -0.37
N LYS A 82 13.08 8.70 -1.25
CA LYS A 82 13.40 8.29 -2.62
C LYS A 82 14.06 9.40 -3.45
N ILE A 83 13.62 10.64 -3.27
CA ILE A 83 14.26 11.81 -3.89
C ILE A 83 15.71 11.92 -3.40
N THR A 84 15.92 11.81 -2.10
CA THR A 84 17.25 11.85 -1.49
C THR A 84 18.14 10.72 -2.02
N ASP A 85 17.59 9.50 -2.14
CA ASP A 85 18.30 8.35 -2.70
C ASP A 85 18.71 8.59 -4.16
N ILE A 86 17.84 9.18 -4.99
CA ILE A 86 18.13 9.53 -6.38
C ILE A 86 19.26 10.57 -6.44
N VAL A 87 19.15 11.65 -5.67
CA VAL A 87 20.16 12.72 -5.61
C VAL A 87 21.52 12.16 -5.18
N ASN A 88 21.55 11.29 -4.17
CA ASN A 88 22.80 10.69 -3.69
C ASN A 88 23.38 9.69 -4.69
N LYS A 89 22.55 8.85 -5.32
CA LYS A 89 23.00 7.84 -6.27
C LYS A 89 23.59 8.44 -7.55
N TYR A 90 22.98 9.51 -8.04
CA TYR A 90 23.38 10.18 -9.29
C TYR A 90 24.10 11.51 -9.04
N ARG A 91 24.68 11.68 -7.85
CA ARG A 91 25.42 12.90 -7.51
C ARG A 91 26.59 13.06 -8.47
N ASN A 92 26.53 14.09 -9.31
CA ASN A 92 27.67 14.46 -10.15
C ASN A 92 28.79 15.00 -9.25
N LYS A 93 30.01 14.51 -9.44
CA LYS A 93 31.21 14.96 -8.73
C LYS A 93 31.94 16.08 -9.45
N GLN A 94 31.56 16.35 -10.70
CA GLN A 94 32.14 17.41 -11.52
C GLN A 94 31.91 18.78 -10.88
N LEU A 95 32.90 19.66 -11.04
CA LEU A 95 32.72 21.07 -10.76
C LEU A 95 31.74 21.68 -11.77
N GLU A 96 31.07 22.77 -11.40
CA GLU A 96 30.10 23.46 -12.25
C GLU A 96 30.62 23.73 -13.69
N PRO A 97 31.86 24.20 -13.93
CA PRO A 97 32.39 24.38 -15.29
C PRO A 97 32.54 23.08 -16.08
N GLU A 98 32.92 21.99 -15.41
CA GLU A 98 33.09 20.67 -16.04
C GLU A 98 31.74 20.06 -16.42
N PHE A 99 30.70 20.32 -15.61
CA PHE A 99 29.33 19.93 -15.92
C PHE A 99 28.79 20.68 -17.15
N TYR A 100 28.97 21.99 -17.23
CA TYR A 100 28.54 22.75 -18.41
C TYR A 100 29.31 22.33 -19.66
N THR A 101 30.62 22.10 -19.54
CA THR A 101 31.43 21.62 -20.67
C THR A 101 30.90 20.28 -21.19
N SER A 102 30.65 19.30 -20.31
CA SER A 102 30.15 17.98 -20.72
C SER A 102 28.74 18.01 -21.30
N LEU A 103 27.87 18.92 -20.82
CA LEU A 103 26.50 19.10 -21.32
C LEU A 103 26.48 19.55 -22.79
N PHE A 104 27.42 20.41 -23.20
CA PHE A 104 27.46 21.00 -24.54
C PHE A 104 28.51 20.34 -25.46
N GLN A 105 29.30 19.40 -24.97
CA GLN A 105 30.36 18.74 -25.73
C GLN A 105 29.83 17.95 -26.94
N GLU A 106 28.66 17.33 -26.83
CA GLU A 106 28.03 16.61 -27.96
C GLU A 106 27.39 17.52 -29.02
N VAL A 107 27.10 18.78 -28.67
CA VAL A 107 26.43 19.74 -29.58
C VAL A 107 27.45 20.37 -30.55
N GLY A 108 28.72 20.45 -30.17
CA GLY A 108 29.78 21.07 -30.98
C GLY A 108 30.42 20.15 -32.05
N LEU A 109 30.38 18.83 -31.87
CA LEU A 109 31.14 17.88 -32.71
C LEU A 109 30.36 17.28 -33.90
N LYS A 110 29.03 17.44 -33.95
CA LYS A 110 28.21 16.92 -35.07
C LYS A 110 28.14 17.84 -36.29
N ASN A 111 28.71 19.05 -36.22
CA ASN A 111 28.60 20.06 -37.28
C ASN A 111 29.86 20.22 -38.14
N CYS A 112 30.91 19.42 -37.92
CA CYS A 112 32.19 19.57 -38.63
C CYS A 112 32.70 18.22 -39.18
N THR A 113 31.91 17.57 -40.03
CA THR A 113 32.43 16.61 -41.01
C THR A 113 31.70 16.84 -42.32
N SER A 114 32.24 17.75 -43.13
CA SER A 114 32.01 17.84 -44.56
C SER A 114 33.35 17.82 -45.28
#